data_AF-A0A6B3HTN6-F1
#
_entry.id   AF-A0A6B3HTN6-F1
#
_cell.length_a   1.000
_cell.length_b   1.000
_cell.length_c   1.000
_cell.angle_alpha   90.00
_cell.angle_beta   90.00
_cell.angle_gamma   90.00
#
_symmetry.space_group_name_H-M   'P 1'
#
loop_
_entity.id
_entity.type
_entity.pdbx_description
1 polymer ?
#
loop_
_entity_poly.entity_id
_entity_poly.type
_entity_poly.pdbx_seq_one_letter_code
_entity_poly.pdbx_strand_id
1 'polypeptide(L)'
;DGVTRHFDLARDRDRLHVDTAGASYTFTALPRFTDPATQTDPGSLLAPMPGTVVRLAEGLAPGAPVEAGQPLIWLEAMKMEH
;
A
#
# COMPACT_ATOMS: atom_id res chain seq x y z
N ASP A 1 0.26 6.97 44.60
CA ASP A 1 0.05 5.50 44.58
C ASP A 1 0.09 4.98 43.17
N GLY A 2 1.17 4.31 42.79
CA GLY A 2 1.33 3.70 41.46
C GLY A 2 1.27 2.19 41.55
N VAL A 3 0.65 1.55 40.56
CA VAL A 3 0.70 0.09 40.39
C VAL A 3 1.58 -0.22 39.20
N THR A 4 2.59 -1.07 39.41
CA THR A 4 3.44 -1.62 38.34
C THR A 4 2.98 -3.04 38.02
N ARG A 5 2.86 -3.37 36.73
CA ARG A 5 2.60 -4.73 36.27
C ARG A 5 3.64 -5.13 35.24
N HIS A 6 4.10 -6.37 35.34
CA HIS A 6 5.01 -6.96 34.37
C HIS A 6 4.22 -7.87 33.43
N PHE A 7 4.64 -7.91 32.18
CA PHE A 7 4.04 -8.72 31.13
C PHE A 7 5.16 -9.41 30.37
N ASP A 8 4.97 -10.69 30.10
CA ASP A 8 5.89 -11.46 29.27
C ASP A 8 5.43 -11.38 27.82
N LEU A 9 6.37 -11.13 26.91
CA LEU A 9 6.10 -10.90 25.50
C LEU A 9 6.86 -11.91 24.64
N ALA A 10 6.16 -12.57 23.74
CA ALA A 10 6.77 -13.41 22.70
C ALA A 10 6.22 -13.03 21.33
N ARG A 11 7.11 -12.91 20.33
CA ARG A 11 6.74 -12.55 18.96
C ARG A 11 7.05 -13.69 18.00
N ASP A 12 6.06 -14.08 17.20
CA ASP A 12 6.22 -14.99 16.05
C ASP A 12 5.60 -14.32 14.82
N ARG A 13 6.43 -13.90 13.87
CA ARG A 13 6.03 -13.18 12.65
C ARG A 13 5.13 -11.96 12.95
N ASP A 14 3.86 -12.04 12.57
CA ASP A 14 2.80 -11.05 12.77
C ASP A 14 1.97 -11.32 14.04
N ARG A 15 2.28 -12.35 14.84
CA ARG A 15 1.61 -12.62 16.11
C ARG A 15 2.43 -12.13 17.29
N LEU A 16 1.75 -11.49 18.24
CA LEU A 16 2.30 -11.11 19.53
C LEU A 16 1.52 -11.81 20.63
N HIS A 17 2.22 -12.62 21.42
CA HIS A 17 1.71 -13.26 22.61
C HIS A 17 2.07 -12.41 23.83
N VAL A 18 1.07 -12.13 24.66
CA VAL A 18 1.21 -11.33 25.87
C VAL A 18 0.67 -12.13 27.04
N ASP A 19 1.57 -12.55 27.91
CA ASP A 19 1.21 -13.29 29.11
C ASP A 19 1.20 -12.37 30.32
N THR A 20 0.15 -12.54 31.11
CA THR A 20 -0.08 -11.84 32.37
C THR A 20 -0.24 -12.87 33.48
N ALA A 21 -0.24 -12.43 34.74
CA ALA A 21 -0.46 -13.33 35.88
C ALA A 21 -1.79 -14.10 35.85
N GLY A 22 -2.80 -13.67 35.08
CA GLY A 22 -4.14 -14.29 35.08
C GLY A 22 -4.72 -14.62 33.70
N ALA A 23 -4.03 -14.29 32.62
CA ALA A 23 -4.53 -14.48 31.26
C ALA A 23 -3.41 -14.40 30.23
N SER A 24 -3.64 -15.04 29.09
CA SER A 24 -2.81 -14.95 27.88
C SER A 24 -3.63 -14.32 26.77
N TYR A 25 -3.00 -13.42 26.01
CA TYR A 25 -3.60 -12.73 24.88
C TYR A 25 -2.75 -12.95 23.64
N THR A 26 -3.41 -13.06 22.48
CA THR A 26 -2.72 -13.08 21.20
C THR A 26 -3.26 -11.97 20.31
N PHE A 27 -2.35 -11.15 19.79
CA PHE A 27 -2.64 -10.06 18.88
C PHE A 27 -2.05 -10.34 17.50
N THR A 28 -2.74 -9.89 16.46
CA THR A 28 -2.20 -9.82 15.10
C THR A 28 -1.68 -8.40 14.86
N ALA A 29 -0.39 -8.29 14.59
CA ALA A 29 0.29 -7.06 14.24
C ALA A 29 -0.05 -6.69 12.80
N LEU A 30 -0.95 -5.70 12.66
CA LEU A 30 -1.27 -5.14 11.36
C LEU A 30 -0.08 -4.30 10.83
N PRO A 31 0.14 -4.27 9.50
CA PRO A 31 1.12 -3.38 8.90
C PRO A 31 0.89 -1.93 9.36
N ARG A 32 1.95 -1.27 9.85
CA ARG A 32 1.87 0.16 10.24
C ARG A 32 1.58 1.06 9.04
N PHE A 33 2.07 0.64 7.87
CA PHE A 33 1.83 1.27 6.60
C PHE A 33 1.19 0.24 5.69
N THR A 34 0.06 0.62 5.11
CA THR A 34 -0.54 -0.09 3.98
C THR A 34 0.42 -0.05 2.79
N ASP A 35 0.49 -1.12 2.01
CA ASP A 35 1.29 -1.14 0.77
C ASP A 35 0.84 0.04 -0.11
N PRO A 36 1.74 0.96 -0.53
CA PRO A 36 1.37 2.07 -1.40
C PRO A 36 0.69 1.60 -2.71
N ALA A 37 0.94 0.37 -3.16
CA ALA A 37 0.24 -0.23 -4.31
C ALA A 37 -1.25 -0.51 -4.06
N THR A 38 -1.72 -0.46 -2.82
CA THR A 38 -3.14 -0.68 -2.45
C THR A 38 -3.92 0.62 -2.23
N GLN A 39 -3.26 1.79 -2.31
CA GLN A 39 -3.93 3.08 -2.41
C GLN A 39 -4.21 3.39 -3.89
N THR A 40 -5.32 2.85 -4.40
CA THR A 40 -5.84 3.23 -5.71
C THR A 40 -6.99 4.21 -5.49
N ASP A 41 -6.73 5.50 -5.71
CA ASP A 41 -7.82 6.47 -5.79
C ASP A 41 -8.76 6.08 -6.95
N PRO A 42 -10.10 6.15 -6.77
CA PRO A 42 -11.05 5.92 -7.85
C PRO A 42 -10.73 6.84 -9.05
N GLY A 43 -10.47 6.25 -10.21
CA GLY A 43 -10.08 6.99 -11.43
C GLY A 43 -8.57 7.18 -11.62
N SER A 44 -7.73 6.69 -10.71
CA SER A 44 -6.29 6.63 -10.91
C SER A 44 -5.90 5.57 -11.95
N LEU A 45 -5.03 5.94 -12.87
CA LEU A 45 -4.36 5.00 -13.78
C LEU A 45 -2.98 4.69 -13.22
N LEU A 46 -2.82 3.50 -12.64
CA LEU A 46 -1.51 3.02 -12.20
C LEU A 46 -0.73 2.49 -13.41
N ALA A 47 0.47 3.03 -13.61
CA ALA A 47 1.41 2.49 -14.58
C ALA A 47 1.85 1.07 -14.16
N PRO A 48 1.81 0.07 -15.05
CA PRO A 48 2.16 -1.31 -14.72
C PRO A 48 3.67 -1.52 -14.47
N MET A 49 4.49 -0.52 -14.79
CA MET A 49 5.95 -0.54 -14.67
C MET A 49 6.52 0.89 -14.63
N PRO A 50 7.68 1.13 -14.01
CA PRO A 50 8.36 2.42 -14.07
C PRO A 50 8.67 2.82 -15.52
N GLY A 51 8.41 4.09 -15.85
CA GLY A 51 8.61 4.60 -17.19
C GLY A 51 8.43 6.10 -17.27
N THR A 52 8.79 6.67 -18.42
CA THR A 52 8.63 8.10 -18.70
C THR A 52 7.39 8.31 -19.55
N VAL A 53 6.56 9.31 -19.22
CA VAL A 53 5.42 9.70 -20.08
C VAL A 53 5.97 10.37 -21.33
N VAL A 54 5.78 9.74 -22.49
CA VAL A 54 6.28 10.26 -23.77
C VAL A 54 5.19 10.91 -24.63
N ARG A 55 3.92 10.62 -24.34
CA ARG A 55 2.78 11.19 -25.08
C ARG A 55 1.50 11.16 -24.25
N LEU A 56 0.70 12.21 -24.42
CA LEU A 56 -0.70 12.28 -23.99
C LEU A 56 -1.62 12.14 -25.22
N ALA A 57 -2.83 11.63 -25.01
CA ALA A 57 -3.83 11.58 -26.06
C ALA A 57 -4.23 12.99 -26.54
N GLU A 58 -4.54 13.12 -27.82
CA GLU A 58 -4.96 14.39 -28.40
C GLU A 58 -6.27 14.86 -27.77
N GLY A 59 -6.36 16.16 -27.45
CA GLY A 59 -7.53 16.75 -26.80
C GLY A 59 -7.72 16.38 -25.33
N LEU A 60 -6.80 15.60 -24.72
CA LEU A 60 -6.87 15.25 -23.32
C LEU A 60 -6.54 16.46 -22.43
N ALA A 61 -7.49 16.83 -21.57
CA ALA A 61 -7.35 17.88 -20.57
C ALA A 61 -8.16 17.51 -19.32
N PRO A 62 -7.90 18.14 -18.16
CA PRO A 62 -8.72 17.94 -16.96
C PRO A 62 -10.21 18.18 -17.25
N GLY A 63 -11.05 17.21 -16.87
CA GLY A 63 -12.49 17.25 -17.11
C GLY A 63 -12.94 16.77 -18.50
N ALA A 64 -12.02 16.36 -19.38
CA ALA A 64 -12.38 15.76 -20.65
C ALA A 64 -13.10 14.40 -20.43
N PRO A 65 -14.20 14.12 -21.16
CA PRO A 65 -14.85 12.82 -21.11
C PRO A 65 -13.94 11.75 -21.72
N VAL A 66 -13.96 10.56 -21.12
CA VAL A 66 -13.20 9.40 -21.59
C VAL A 66 -14.08 8.16 -21.60
N GLU A 67 -13.76 7.23 -22.49
CA GLU A 67 -14.47 5.94 -22.61
C GLU A 67 -13.58 4.77 -22.19
N ALA A 68 -14.22 3.66 -21.82
CA ALA A 68 -13.50 2.44 -21.43
C ALA A 68 -12.63 1.93 -22.59
N GLY A 69 -11.35 1.69 -22.32
CA GLY A 69 -10.38 1.25 -23.32
C GLY A 69 -9.73 2.37 -24.15
N GLN A 70 -10.13 3.63 -23.95
CA GLN A 70 -9.49 4.77 -24.60
C GLN A 70 -8.05 4.94 -24.09
N PRO A 71 -7.02 4.91 -24.96
CA PRO A 71 -5.65 5.20 -24.55
C PRO A 71 -5.52 6.68 -24.14
N LEU A 72 -5.01 6.94 -22.94
CA LEU A 72 -4.81 8.31 -22.42
C LEU A 72 -3.34 8.73 -22.41
N ILE A 73 -2.43 7.81 -22.09
CA ILE A 73 -0.99 8.07 -21.98
C ILE A 73 -0.19 6.93 -22.60
N TRP A 74 1.01 7.26 -23.10
CA TRP A 74 2.02 6.28 -23.48
C TRP A 74 3.26 6.46 -22.63
N LEU A 75 3.75 5.33 -22.13
CA LEU A 75 4.95 5.25 -21.32
C LEU A 75 6.06 4.60 -22.13
N GLU A 76 7.24 5.20 -22.10
CA GLU A 76 8.46 4.50 -22.44
C GLU A 76 8.97 3.80 -21.19
N ALA A 77 8.96 2.47 -21.23
CA ALA A 77 9.46 1.63 -20.16
C ALA A 77 10.95 1.90 -19.91
N MET A 78 11.34 2.12 -18.66
CA MET A 78 12.76 2.09 -18.32
C MET A 78 13.18 0.64 -18.11
N LYS A 79 14.29 0.25 -18.76
CA LYS A 79 14.92 -1.04 -18.53
C LYS A 79 15.46 -1.05 -17.10
N MET A 80 15.11 -2.08 -16.33
CA MET A 80 15.81 -2.37 -15.09
C MET A 80 17.01 -3.24 -15.46
N GLU A 81 18.22 -2.73 -15.30
CA GLU A 81 19.42 -3.57 -15.31
C GLU A 81 19.45 -4.36 -14.00
N HIS A 82 19.55 -5.69 -14.12
CA HIS A 82 19.99 -6.60 -13.07
C HIS A 82 21.31 -7.21 -13.50
#